data_AF-A0A382R471-F1
#
_entry.id   AF-A0A382R471-F1
#
_cell.length_a   1.000
_cell.length_b   1.000
_cell.length_c   1.000
_cell.angle_alpha   90.00
_cell.angle_beta   90.00
_cell.angle_gamma   90.00
#
_symmetry.space_group_name_H-M   'P 1'
#
loop_
_entity.id
_entity.type
_entity.pdbx_description
1 polymer ?
#
loop_
_entity_poly.entity_id
_entity_poly.type
_entity_poly.pdbx_seq_one_letter_code
_entity_poly.pdbx_strand_id
1 'polypeptide(L)'
;MKSVFNFVVLLFAGLLLAGCASDRELRKLESAYQAQLAEYAAALKNSEITKAQHDQKVTQLNARYGRRRAMMERDIYGSGIKSPGRR
;
A
#
# COMPACT_ATOMS: atom_id res chain seq x y z
N MET A 1 13.12 33.87 -21.99
CA MET A 1 12.36 32.60 -21.86
C MET A 1 13.20 31.41 -21.34
N LYS A 2 14.26 31.61 -20.53
CA LYS A 2 15.04 30.50 -19.92
C LYS A 2 14.61 30.13 -18.49
N SER A 3 14.07 31.10 -17.74
CA SER A 3 13.72 30.93 -16.32
C SER A 3 12.45 30.08 -16.10
N VAL A 4 11.44 30.21 -16.97
CA VAL A 4 10.16 29.48 -16.87
C VAL A 4 10.36 27.98 -17.14
N PHE A 5 11.27 27.62 -18.05
CA PHE A 5 11.54 26.22 -18.42
C PHE A 5 12.17 25.43 -17.26
N ASN A 6 13.06 26.06 -16.49
CA ASN A 6 13.66 25.45 -15.29
C ASN A 6 12.63 25.19 -14.18
N PHE A 7 11.65 26.09 -14.01
CA PHE A 7 10.63 25.94 -12.98
C PHE A 7 9.67 24.79 -13.29
N VAL A 8 9.26 24.64 -14.54
CA VAL A 8 8.39 23.54 -14.98
C VAL A 8 9.11 22.19 -14.84
N VAL A 9 10.39 22.11 -15.22
CA VAL A 9 11.20 20.89 -15.06
C VAL A 9 11.40 20.52 -13.59
N LEU A 10 11.62 21.50 -12.71
CA LEU A 10 11.71 21.27 -11.26
C LEU A 10 10.38 20.77 -10.66
N LEU A 11 9.25 21.32 -11.10
CA LEU A 11 7.92 20.85 -10.68
C LEU A 11 7.65 19.41 -11.15
N PHE A 12 8.01 19.08 -12.39
CA PHE A 12 7.88 17.71 -12.90
C PHE A 12 8.80 16.72 -12.18
N ALA A 13 10.05 17.11 -11.89
CA ALA A 13 10.96 16.29 -11.11
C ALA A 13 10.45 16.05 -9.68
N GLY A 14 9.88 17.07 -9.04
CA GLY A 14 9.23 16.95 -7.74
C GLY A 14 8.03 16.00 -7.76
N LEU A 15 7.19 16.06 -8.81
CA LEU A 15 6.04 15.17 -8.99
C LEU A 15 6.46 13.71 -9.21
N LEU A 16 7.51 13.47 -10.00
CA LEU A 16 8.06 12.13 -10.26
C LEU A 16 8.69 11.51 -9.00
N LEU A 17 9.40 12.31 -8.21
CA LEU A 17 9.97 11.86 -6.94
C LEU A 17 8.90 11.56 -5.90
N ALA A 18 7.84 12.38 -5.82
CA ALA A 18 6.68 12.13 -4.97
C ALA A 18 5.96 10.83 -5.38
N GLY A 19 5.70 10.62 -6.67
CA GLY A 19 5.07 9.40 -7.19
C GLY A 19 5.88 8.12 -6.91
N CYS A 20 7.21 8.19 -7.04
CA CYS A 20 8.10 7.06 -6.72
C CYS A 20 8.17 6.75 -5.22
N ALA A 21 8.16 7.77 -4.36
CA ALA A 21 8.14 7.57 -2.90
C ALA A 21 6.83 6.92 -2.45
N SER A 22 5.71 7.37 -3.03
CA SER A 22 4.37 6.85 -2.79
C SER A 22 4.19 5.38 -3.21
N ASP A 23 4.70 4.99 -4.38
CA ASP A 23 4.70 3.57 -4.84
C ASP A 23 5.50 2.68 -3.89
N ARG A 24 6.63 3.17 -3.38
CA ARG A 24 7.48 2.43 -2.45
C ARG A 24 6.78 2.17 -1.12
N GLU A 25 6.02 3.12 -0.60
CA GLU A 25 5.25 2.96 0.64
C GLU A 25 4.07 1.98 0.47
N LEU A 26 3.37 2.01 -0.68
CA LEU A 26 2.35 1.02 -1.00
C LEU A 26 2.93 -0.40 -1.09
N ARG A 27 4.09 -0.55 -1.74
CA ARG A 27 4.79 -1.85 -1.82
C ARG A 27 5.26 -2.37 -0.47
N LYS A 28 5.75 -1.50 0.42
CA LYS A 28 6.09 -1.88 1.81
C LYS A 28 4.86 -2.31 2.60
N LEU A 29 3.73 -1.63 2.41
CA LEU A 29 2.47 -2.02 3.04
C LEU A 29 2.03 -3.42 2.58
N GLU A 30 2.12 -3.68 1.28
CA GLU A 30 1.76 -4.97 0.70
C GLU A 30 2.69 -6.10 1.14
N SER A 31 4.02 -5.86 1.17
CA SER A 31 4.97 -6.88 1.64
C SER A 31 4.80 -7.22 3.11
N ALA A 32 4.56 -6.22 3.97
CA ALA A 32 4.27 -6.45 5.38
C ALA A 32 2.97 -7.24 5.60
N TYR A 33 1.94 -6.95 4.79
CA TYR A 33 0.68 -7.69 4.80
C TYR A 33 0.87 -9.15 4.38
N GLN A 34 1.61 -9.42 3.31
CA GLN A 34 1.91 -10.78 2.86
C GLN A 34 2.74 -11.56 3.89
N ALA A 35 3.70 -10.92 4.55
CA ALA A 35 4.48 -11.54 5.62
C ALA A 35 3.58 -11.99 6.79
N GLN A 36 2.64 -11.14 7.23
CA GLN A 36 1.71 -11.51 8.31
C GLN A 36 0.72 -12.62 7.91
N LEU A 37 0.29 -12.66 6.65
CA LEU A 37 -0.50 -13.80 6.14
C LEU A 37 0.31 -15.10 6.18
N ALA A 38 1.58 -15.06 5.80
CA ALA A 38 2.46 -16.22 5.85
C ALA A 38 2.69 -16.70 7.30
N GLU A 39 2.85 -15.78 8.25
CA GLU A 39 2.95 -16.12 9.67
C GLU A 39 1.68 -16.82 10.19
N TYR A 40 0.50 -16.33 9.83
CA TYR A 40 -0.76 -16.96 10.24
C TYR A 40 -0.94 -18.34 9.59
N ALA A 41 -0.58 -18.48 8.32
CA ALA A 41 -0.60 -19.76 7.63
C ALA A 41 0.39 -20.76 8.27
N ALA A 42 1.58 -20.31 8.67
CA ALA A 42 2.56 -21.13 9.37
C ALA A 42 2.05 -21.56 10.75
N ALA A 43 1.48 -20.64 11.53
CA ALA A 43 0.87 -20.95 12.83
C ALA A 43 -0.28 -21.96 12.71
N LEU A 44 -1.11 -21.86 11.66
CA LEU A 44 -2.14 -22.85 11.38
C LEU A 44 -1.54 -24.22 11.02
N LYS A 45 -0.50 -24.23 10.19
CA LYS A 45 0.21 -25.46 9.78
C LYS A 45 0.87 -26.16 10.97
N ASN A 46 1.44 -25.39 11.90
CA ASN A 46 2.06 -25.89 13.12
C ASN A 46 1.03 -26.26 14.20
N SER A 47 -0.27 -26.10 13.94
CA SER A 47 -1.36 -26.31 14.91
C SER A 47 -1.26 -25.41 16.15
N GLU A 48 -0.52 -24.29 16.07
CA GLU A 48 -0.42 -23.27 17.12
C GLU A 48 -1.72 -22.48 17.26
N ILE A 49 -2.50 -22.39 16.18
CA ILE A 49 -3.83 -21.78 16.15
C ILE A 49 -4.84 -22.70 15.45
N THR A 50 -6.09 -22.60 15.88
CA THR A 50 -7.21 -23.27 15.21
C THR A 50 -7.58 -22.57 13.91
N LYS A 51 -8.28 -23.28 13.00
CA LYS A 51 -8.83 -22.69 11.79
C LYS A 51 -9.71 -21.47 12.06
N ALA A 52 -10.55 -21.52 13.11
CA ALA A 52 -11.40 -20.38 13.49
C ALA A 52 -10.58 -19.16 13.91
N GLN A 53 -9.50 -19.36 14.68
CA GLN A 53 -8.58 -18.28 15.08
C GLN A 53 -7.80 -17.72 13.89
N HIS A 54 -7.35 -18.59 12.98
CA HIS A 54 -6.73 -18.18 11.72
C HIS A 54 -7.67 -17.29 10.90
N ASP A 55 -8.89 -17.74 10.65
CA ASP A 55 -9.88 -17.04 9.83
C ASP A 55 -10.26 -15.68 10.45
N GLN A 56 -10.36 -15.62 11.79
CA GLN A 56 -10.57 -14.37 12.52
C GLN A 56 -9.37 -13.42 12.38
N LYS A 57 -8.14 -13.91 12.55
CA LYS A 57 -6.91 -13.11 12.41
C LYS A 57 -6.76 -12.56 11.00
N VAL A 58 -7.00 -13.37 9.97
CA VAL A 58 -6.97 -12.96 8.56
C VAL A 58 -8.05 -11.91 8.28
N THR A 59 -9.27 -12.10 8.79
CA THR A 59 -10.36 -11.12 8.59
C THR A 59 -10.00 -9.75 9.18
N GLN A 60 -9.46 -9.72 10.40
CA GLN A 60 -9.02 -8.48 11.03
C GLN A 60 -7.86 -7.83 10.27
N LEU A 61 -6.90 -8.63 9.81
CA LEU A 61 -5.76 -8.16 9.03
C LEU A 61 -6.20 -7.55 7.70
N ASN A 62 -7.10 -8.22 6.96
CA ASN A 62 -7.64 -7.74 5.69
C ASN A 62 -8.36 -6.41 5.85
N ALA A 63 -9.16 -6.26 6.91
CA ALA A 63 -9.84 -5.01 7.22
C ALA A 63 -8.85 -3.87 7.53
N ARG A 64 -7.79 -4.15 8.29
CA ARG A 64 -6.73 -3.16 8.59
C ARG A 64 -5.94 -2.78 7.34
N TYR A 65 -5.53 -3.76 6.55
CA TYR A 65 -4.82 -3.54 5.29
C TYR A 65 -5.65 -2.71 4.31
N GLY A 66 -6.90 -3.08 4.08
CA GLY A 66 -7.80 -2.35 3.19
C GLY A 66 -7.99 -0.89 3.60
N ARG A 67 -8.15 -0.60 4.91
CA ARG A 67 -8.23 0.78 5.41
C ARG A 67 -6.93 1.56 5.22
N ARG A 68 -5.78 0.98 5.57
CA ARG A 68 -4.46 1.65 5.41
C ARG A 68 -4.14 1.91 3.95
N ARG A 69 -4.41 0.93 3.08
CA ARG A 69 -4.21 1.07 1.64
C ARG A 69 -5.11 2.15 1.06
N ALA A 70 -6.40 2.18 1.40
CA ALA A 70 -7.32 3.22 0.93
C ALA A 70 -6.91 4.63 1.41
N MET A 71 -6.39 4.75 2.63
CA MET A 71 -5.87 6.03 3.14
C MET A 71 -4.62 6.47 2.37
N MET A 72 -3.64 5.59 2.17
CA MET A 72 -2.45 5.90 1.37
C MET A 72 -2.82 6.21 -0.08
N GLU A 73 -3.66 5.41 -0.72
CA GLU A 73 -4.11 5.67 -2.09
C GLU A 73 -4.83 7.02 -2.19
N ARG A 74 -5.63 7.41 -1.19
CA ARG A 74 -6.25 8.74 -1.13
C ARG A 74 -5.23 9.86 -0.96
N ASP A 75 -4.22 9.67 -0.12
CA ASP A 75 -3.17 10.67 0.09
C ASP A 75 -2.26 10.82 -1.15
N ILE A 76 -2.07 9.74 -1.91
CA ILE A 76 -1.22 9.72 -3.12
C ILE A 76 -1.96 10.26 -4.35
N TYR A 77 -3.22 9.82 -4.56
CA TYR A 77 -3.96 10.11 -5.79
C TYR A 77 -5.09 11.13 -5.62
N GLY A 78 -5.40 11.53 -4.38
CA GLY A 78 -6.51 12.42 -4.07
C GLY A 78 -7.89 11.71 -4.08
N SER A 79 -8.91 12.38 -3.52
CA SER A 79 -10.28 11.86 -3.52
C SER A 79 -10.88 11.92 -4.92
N GLY A 80 -10.96 10.79 -5.62
CA GLY A 80 -11.68 10.67 -6.90
C GLY A 80 -10.87 10.07 -8.05
N ILE A 81 -9.55 9.92 -7.90
CA ILE A 81 -8.71 9.26 -8.91
C ILE A 81 -8.61 7.77 -8.58
N LYS A 82 -9.09 6.91 -9.49
CA LYS A 82 -8.88 5.47 -9.37
C LYS A 82 -7.38 5.19 -9.50
N SER A 83 -6.81 4.54 -8.49
CA SER A 83 -5.43 4.05 -8.52
C SER A 83 -5.16 3.29 -9.82
N PRO A 84 -4.08 3.59 -10.58
CA PRO A 84 -3.87 3.08 -11.94
C PRO A 84 -3.69 1.55 -12.06
N GLY A 85 -3.72 0.81 -10.94
CA GLY A 85 -3.65 -0.65 -10.89
C GLY A 85 -4.98 -1.37 -10.66
N ARG A 86 -6.11 -0.67 -10.52
CA ARG A 86 -7.43 -1.29 -10.29
C ARG A 86 -8.14 -1.56 -11.62
N ARG A 87 -7.70 -2.60 -12.33
CA ARG A 87 -8.51 -3.26 -13.38
C ARG A 87 -9.30 -4.40 -12.75
#